data_AF-A0A2K3USA5-F1
#
_entry.id   AF-A0A2K3USA5-F1
#
_cell.length_a   1.000
_cell.length_b   1.000
_cell.length_c   1.000
_cell.angle_alpha   90.00
_cell.angle_beta   90.00
_cell.angle_gamma   90.00
#
_symmetry.space_group_name_H-M   'P 1'
#
loop_
_entity.id
_entity.type
_entity.pdbx_description
1 polymer ?
#
loop_
_entity_poly.entity_id
_entity_poly.type
_entity_poly.pdbx_seq_one_letter_code
_entity_poly.pdbx_strand_id
1 'polypeptide(L)'
;MKKTLLFTVPLLVTLAGPTALPALAQTATSKTLSADAQTTRVVKAATAFLNTLSAAQKKAVQFASTDSAQRARWSNFPTGIFQRAGVRYGDLSTAQRSALTALLGTVLSADGLKMVQQQMAADEVLKTTDGGGGGRLIFGSAEYY
;
A
#
# COMPACT_ATOMS: atom_id res chain seq x y z
N MET A 1 4.26 -42.65 4.47
CA MET A 1 4.21 -42.07 5.83
C MET A 1 2.95 -41.19 5.89
N LYS A 2 1.85 -41.72 6.44
CA LYS A 2 1.19 -41.28 7.70
C LYS A 2 0.79 -39.77 7.66
N LYS A 3 -0.45 -39.32 7.81
CA LYS A 3 -1.78 -39.87 8.13
C LYS A 3 -2.79 -38.75 7.80
N THR A 4 -3.79 -39.00 6.97
CA THR A 4 -4.95 -38.09 6.80
C THR A 4 -6.10 -38.66 7.63
N LEU A 5 -6.53 -37.94 8.66
CA LEU A 5 -7.76 -38.28 9.38
C LEU A 5 -8.97 -37.71 8.61
N LEU A 6 -9.89 -38.61 8.29
CA LEU A 6 -11.23 -38.35 7.79
C LEU A 6 -12.10 -37.76 8.89
N PHE A 7 -12.93 -36.78 8.55
CA PHE A 7 -14.24 -36.63 9.19
C PHE A 7 -15.32 -36.53 8.10
N THR A 8 -16.04 -37.64 8.01
CA THR A 8 -17.22 -37.88 7.20
C THR A 8 -18.36 -36.97 7.65
N VAL A 9 -19.00 -36.26 6.71
CA VAL A 9 -20.30 -35.62 6.94
C VAL A 9 -21.37 -36.55 6.33
N PRO A 10 -22.34 -37.05 7.11
CA PRO A 10 -23.42 -37.84 6.53
C PRO A 10 -24.39 -36.91 5.78
N LEU A 11 -24.59 -37.22 4.50
CA LEU A 11 -25.69 -36.74 3.68
C LEU A 11 -26.98 -37.37 4.22
N LEU A 12 -27.83 -36.57 4.88
CA LEU A 12 -29.21 -36.94 5.16
C LEU A 12 -30.13 -36.05 4.32
N VAL A 13 -30.64 -36.61 3.23
CA VAL A 13 -31.75 -36.01 2.46
C VAL A 13 -33.04 -36.46 3.13
N THR A 14 -33.76 -35.53 3.74
CA THR A 14 -35.16 -35.71 4.15
C THR A 14 -36.02 -34.67 3.45
N LEU A 15 -36.90 -35.15 2.56
CA LEU A 15 -37.98 -34.38 1.95
C LEU A 15 -39.10 -34.21 2.99
N ALA A 16 -39.31 -32.98 3.48
CA ALA A 16 -40.48 -32.58 4.25
C ALA A 16 -40.86 -31.15 3.83
N GLY A 17 -42.16 -30.86 3.78
CA GLY A 17 -42.80 -29.79 2.99
C GLY A 17 -42.39 -28.34 3.31
N PRO A 18 -42.91 -27.36 2.54
CA PRO A 18 -42.45 -25.98 2.61
C PRO A 18 -43.07 -25.27 3.82
N THR A 19 -42.53 -25.49 5.01
CA THR A 19 -42.69 -24.53 6.11
C THR A 19 -41.68 -23.43 5.89
N ALA A 20 -42.11 -22.36 5.20
CA ALA A 20 -41.33 -21.13 5.08
C ALA A 20 -41.12 -20.55 6.47
N LEU A 21 -39.90 -20.67 6.99
CA LEU A 21 -39.45 -19.88 8.13
C LEU A 21 -39.54 -18.40 7.70
N PRO A 22 -40.16 -17.51 8.50
CA PRO A 22 -40.05 -16.09 8.21
C PRO A 22 -38.57 -15.72 8.33
N ALA A 23 -37.93 -15.50 7.19
CA ALA A 23 -36.63 -14.85 7.15
C ALA A 23 -36.86 -13.46 7.75
N LEU A 24 -36.41 -13.26 8.99
CA LEU A 24 -36.19 -11.93 9.54
C LEU A 24 -35.15 -11.27 8.64
N ALA A 25 -35.63 -10.58 7.61
CA ALA A 25 -34.84 -9.68 6.81
C ALA A 25 -34.36 -8.59 7.76
N GLN A 26 -33.19 -8.81 8.38
CA GLN A 26 -32.45 -7.75 9.05
C GLN A 26 -32.07 -6.77 7.95
N THR A 27 -32.89 -5.75 7.77
CA THR A 27 -32.53 -4.58 6.99
C THR A 27 -31.43 -3.90 7.80
N ALA A 28 -30.19 -4.36 7.62
CA ALA A 28 -29.03 -3.65 8.09
C ALA A 28 -29.06 -2.29 7.38
N THR A 29 -29.55 -1.27 8.08
CA THR A 29 -29.40 0.11 7.65
C THR A 29 -27.93 0.42 7.79
N SER A 30 -27.19 0.21 6.70
CA SER A 30 -25.81 0.63 6.58
C SER A 30 -25.78 2.14 6.79
N LYS A 31 -25.44 2.58 8.00
CA LYS A 31 -25.17 3.98 8.28
C LYS A 31 -23.94 4.35 7.47
N THR A 32 -24.13 5.09 6.38
CA THR A 32 -23.01 5.68 5.64
C THR A 32 -22.29 6.63 6.58
N LEU A 33 -21.12 6.22 7.06
CA LEU A 33 -20.25 7.07 7.84
C LEU A 33 -19.61 8.08 6.89
N SER A 34 -19.76 9.37 7.17
CA SER A 34 -18.99 10.41 6.49
C SER A 34 -17.53 10.32 6.91
N ALA A 35 -16.62 10.54 5.96
CA ALA A 35 -15.21 10.69 6.27
C ALA A 35 -15.00 11.82 7.29
N ASP A 36 -14.10 11.63 8.24
CA ASP A 36 -13.71 12.70 9.16
C ASP A 36 -12.85 13.77 8.45
N ALA A 37 -12.64 14.90 9.13
CA ALA A 37 -11.90 16.02 8.57
C ALA A 37 -10.46 15.65 8.18
N GLN A 38 -9.83 14.74 8.91
CA GLN A 38 -8.46 14.31 8.62
C GLN A 38 -8.40 13.45 7.35
N THR A 39 -9.32 12.51 7.21
CA THR A 39 -9.50 11.69 6.01
C THR A 39 -9.76 12.58 4.80
N THR A 40 -10.63 13.59 4.91
CA THR A 40 -10.85 14.56 3.82
C THR A 40 -9.57 15.31 3.43
N ARG A 41 -8.76 15.74 4.41
CA ARG A 41 -7.48 16.42 4.13
C ARG A 41 -6.50 15.49 3.42
N VAL A 42 -6.34 14.25 3.88
CA VAL A 42 -5.44 13.26 3.27
C VAL A 42 -5.87 12.95 1.83
N VAL A 43 -7.17 12.71 1.59
CA VAL A 43 -7.70 12.48 0.23
C VAL A 43 -7.40 13.67 -0.68
N LYS A 44 -7.64 14.90 -0.21
CA LYS A 44 -7.34 16.12 -0.99
C LYS A 44 -5.84 16.21 -1.34
N ALA A 45 -4.94 15.97 -0.39
CA ALA A 45 -3.51 15.99 -0.63
C ALA A 45 -3.06 14.87 -1.58
N ALA A 46 -3.65 13.67 -1.46
CA ALA A 46 -3.35 12.54 -2.33
C ALA A 46 -3.81 12.82 -3.77
N THR A 47 -5.01 13.37 -3.95
CA THR A 47 -5.49 13.82 -5.26
C THR A 47 -4.59 14.91 -5.85
N ALA A 48 -4.12 15.86 -5.03
CA ALA A 48 -3.18 16.89 -5.48
C ALA A 48 -1.86 16.27 -5.97
N PHE A 49 -1.27 15.33 -5.23
CA PHE A 49 -0.08 14.59 -5.68
C PHE A 49 -0.35 13.81 -6.97
N LEU A 50 -1.42 13.01 -7.03
CA LEU A 50 -1.79 12.24 -8.21
C LEU A 50 -2.00 13.14 -9.44
N ASN A 51 -2.47 14.37 -9.27
CA ASN A 51 -2.64 15.33 -10.36
C ASN A 51 -1.33 15.87 -10.94
N THR A 52 -0.23 15.79 -10.20
CA THR A 52 1.11 16.15 -10.71
C THR A 52 1.75 15.06 -11.58
N LEU A 53 1.25 13.82 -11.51
CA LEU A 53 1.82 12.67 -12.18
C LEU A 53 1.37 12.58 -13.66
N SER A 54 2.26 12.09 -14.52
CA SER A 54 1.90 11.70 -15.89
C SER A 54 0.93 10.51 -15.88
N ALA A 55 0.24 10.24 -16.99
CA ALA A 55 -0.64 9.07 -17.10
C ALA A 55 0.10 7.75 -16.80
N ALA A 56 1.35 7.63 -17.26
CA ALA A 56 2.19 6.46 -16.99
C ALA A 56 2.55 6.35 -15.50
N GLN A 57 2.97 7.44 -14.87
CA GLN A 57 3.28 7.47 -13.44
C GLN A 57 2.04 7.18 -12.58
N LYS A 58 0.88 7.77 -12.91
CA LYS A 58 -0.41 7.49 -12.23
C LYS A 58 -0.76 6.02 -12.30
N LYS A 59 -0.55 5.37 -13.44
CA LYS A 59 -0.79 3.93 -13.61
C LYS A 59 0.19 3.09 -12.78
N ALA A 60 1.43 3.52 -12.66
CA ALA A 60 2.46 2.79 -11.89
C ALA A 60 2.23 2.85 -10.37
N VAL A 61 1.57 3.89 -9.84
CA VAL A 61 1.32 4.03 -8.38
C VAL A 61 -0.07 3.57 -7.93
N GLN A 62 -0.98 3.30 -8.86
CA GLN A 62 -2.35 2.86 -8.54
C GLN A 62 -2.51 1.36 -8.74
N PHE A 63 -2.88 0.68 -7.67
CA PHE A 63 -3.15 -0.75 -7.65
C PHE A 63 -4.60 -1.02 -7.25
N ALA A 64 -5.16 -2.13 -7.71
CA ALA A 64 -6.49 -2.55 -7.26
C ALA A 64 -6.44 -2.86 -5.76
N SER A 65 -7.47 -2.44 -5.00
CA SER A 65 -7.56 -2.71 -3.57
C SER A 65 -7.64 -4.21 -3.24
N THR A 66 -8.07 -5.01 -4.21
CA THR A 66 -8.17 -6.48 -4.14
C THR A 66 -6.89 -7.21 -4.55
N ASP A 67 -5.83 -6.50 -4.98
CA ASP A 67 -4.56 -7.11 -5.38
C ASP A 67 -3.75 -7.57 -4.15
N SER A 68 -4.02 -8.81 -3.73
CA SER A 68 -3.34 -9.43 -2.59
C SER A 68 -1.85 -9.68 -2.84
N ALA A 69 -1.47 -9.94 -4.10
CA ALA A 69 -0.08 -10.18 -4.47
C ALA A 69 0.75 -8.90 -4.30
N GLN A 70 0.27 -7.77 -4.83
CA GLN A 70 0.93 -6.48 -4.65
C GLN A 70 0.97 -6.05 -3.18
N ARG A 71 -0.10 -6.28 -2.41
CA ARG A 71 -0.11 -5.98 -0.96
C ARG A 71 0.93 -6.75 -0.16
N ALA A 72 1.28 -7.96 -0.58
CA ALA A 72 2.34 -8.76 0.04
C ALA A 72 3.74 -8.43 -0.50
N ARG A 73 3.85 -7.63 -1.57
CA ARG A 73 5.08 -7.36 -2.32
C ARG A 73 5.91 -6.24 -1.70
N TRP A 74 6.30 -6.41 -0.45
CA TRP A 74 7.24 -5.52 0.24
C TRP A 74 8.61 -6.19 0.38
N SER A 75 9.65 -5.37 0.46
CA SER A 75 11.02 -5.79 0.78
C SER A 75 11.67 -4.71 1.64
N ASN A 76 12.76 -5.03 2.33
CA ASN A 76 13.67 -4.06 2.94
C ASN A 76 15.04 -4.05 2.24
N PHE A 77 15.23 -4.85 1.18
CA PHE A 77 16.47 -4.86 0.43
C PHE A 77 16.59 -3.65 -0.52
N PRO A 78 17.83 -3.26 -0.88
CA PRO A 78 18.09 -2.24 -1.89
C PRO A 78 17.45 -2.54 -3.26
N THR A 79 17.22 -1.49 -4.04
CA THR A 79 16.53 -1.54 -5.35
C THR A 79 17.19 -2.48 -6.37
N GLY A 80 18.52 -2.61 -6.32
CA GLY A 80 19.25 -3.55 -7.20
C GLY A 80 19.00 -5.03 -6.87
N ILE A 81 18.55 -5.35 -5.65
CA ILE A 81 18.16 -6.70 -5.23
C ILE A 81 16.67 -6.93 -5.47
N PHE A 82 15.82 -5.99 -5.06
CA PHE A 82 14.37 -6.10 -5.17
C PHE A 82 13.75 -4.86 -5.83
N GLN A 83 13.22 -5.03 -7.03
CA GLN A 83 12.53 -3.96 -7.75
C GLN A 83 11.09 -3.79 -7.27
N ARG A 84 10.79 -2.63 -6.66
CA ARG A 84 9.45 -2.29 -6.18
C ARG A 84 8.57 -1.86 -7.35
N ALA A 85 7.27 -2.12 -7.22
CA ALA A 85 6.29 -1.55 -8.13
C ALA A 85 5.94 -0.14 -7.64
N GLY A 86 5.79 0.80 -8.56
CA GLY A 86 5.64 2.21 -8.23
C GLY A 86 6.49 3.09 -9.13
N VAL A 87 6.59 4.36 -8.77
CA VAL A 87 7.49 5.32 -9.40
C VAL A 87 8.62 5.59 -8.42
N ARG A 88 9.86 5.38 -8.83
CA ARG A 88 11.03 5.67 -8.01
C ARG A 88 11.08 7.17 -7.71
N TYR A 89 11.39 7.55 -6.48
CA TYR A 89 11.49 8.93 -6.01
C TYR A 89 12.47 9.74 -6.86
N GLY A 90 13.56 9.11 -7.27
CA GLY A 90 14.54 9.62 -8.24
C GLY A 90 13.94 10.10 -9.57
N ASP A 91 12.84 9.48 -10.00
CA ASP A 91 12.21 9.73 -11.30
C ASP A 91 11.06 10.74 -11.20
N LEU A 92 10.76 11.24 -9.99
CA LEU A 92 9.83 12.34 -9.77
C LEU A 92 10.50 13.69 -10.02
N SER A 93 9.77 14.60 -10.68
CA SER A 93 10.18 15.99 -10.82
C SER A 93 10.17 16.73 -9.47
N THR A 94 10.84 17.89 -9.38
CA THR A 94 10.83 18.73 -8.17
C THR A 94 9.41 19.07 -7.70
N ALA A 95 8.50 19.39 -8.64
CA ALA A 95 7.11 19.68 -8.32
C ALA A 95 6.38 18.45 -7.76
N GLN A 96 6.62 17.27 -8.34
CA GLN A 96 6.04 16.01 -7.86
C GLN A 96 6.56 15.63 -6.46
N ARG A 97 7.86 15.81 -6.20
CA ARG A 97 8.47 15.57 -4.87
C ARG A 97 7.93 16.54 -3.81
N SER A 98 7.71 17.80 -4.18
CA SER A 98 7.08 18.79 -3.29
C SER A 98 5.64 18.38 -2.94
N ALA A 99 4.87 17.91 -3.92
CA ALA A 99 3.50 17.44 -3.68
C ALA A 99 3.46 16.16 -2.83
N LEU A 100 4.41 15.23 -3.06
CA LEU A 100 4.57 14.04 -2.22
C LEU A 100 4.91 14.40 -0.78
N THR A 101 5.83 15.36 -0.58
CA THR A 101 6.21 15.86 0.77
C THR A 101 5.01 16.48 1.48
N ALA A 102 4.19 17.26 0.77
CA ALA A 102 2.95 17.84 1.32
C ALA A 102 1.92 16.77 1.71
N LEU A 103 1.78 15.71 0.89
CA LEU A 103 0.95 14.55 1.23
C LEU A 103 1.46 13.86 2.50
N LEU A 104 2.76 13.54 2.57
CA LEU A 104 3.36 12.91 3.75
C LEU A 104 3.20 13.77 5.00
N GLY A 105 3.38 15.09 4.91
CA GLY A 105 3.15 16.01 6.02
C GLY A 105 1.68 16.16 6.43
N THR A 106 0.73 15.74 5.59
CA THR A 106 -0.69 15.67 5.96
C THR A 106 -1.01 14.37 6.71
N VAL A 107 -0.28 13.28 6.42
CA VAL A 107 -0.48 11.94 7.00
C VAL A 107 0.31 11.75 8.30
N LEU A 108 1.53 12.25 8.35
CA LEU A 108 2.49 12.06 9.43
C LEU A 108 2.53 13.27 10.37
N SER A 109 3.03 13.05 11.60
CA SER A 109 3.46 14.16 12.45
C SER A 109 4.71 14.85 11.88
N ALA A 110 5.05 16.03 12.40
CA ALA A 110 6.29 16.72 12.04
C ALA A 110 7.54 15.84 12.25
N ASP A 111 7.60 15.13 13.38
CA ASP A 111 8.69 14.18 13.66
C ASP A 111 8.67 12.98 12.71
N GLY A 112 7.48 12.48 12.36
CA GLY A 112 7.33 11.40 11.38
C GLY A 112 7.86 11.77 10.00
N LEU A 113 7.51 12.96 9.50
CA LEU A 113 8.04 13.47 8.23
C LEU A 113 9.55 13.68 8.29
N LYS A 114 10.06 14.22 9.40
CA LYS A 114 11.49 14.41 9.63
C LYS A 114 12.25 13.08 9.60
N MET A 115 11.72 12.03 10.24
CA MET A 115 12.34 10.71 10.21
C MET A 115 12.45 10.15 8.79
N VAL A 116 11.39 10.25 7.98
CA VAL A 116 11.43 9.83 6.58
C VAL A 116 12.55 10.55 5.82
N GLN A 117 12.63 11.87 5.96
CA GLN A 117 13.67 12.67 5.31
C GLN A 117 15.08 12.30 5.78
N GLN A 118 15.26 12.04 7.08
CA GLN A 118 16.54 11.65 7.66
C GLN A 118 16.97 10.25 7.23
N GLN A 119 16.04 9.30 7.07
CA GLN A 119 16.33 7.97 6.53
C GLN A 119 16.81 8.06 5.08
N MET A 120 16.11 8.82 4.24
CA MET A 120 16.51 9.06 2.85
C MET A 120 17.89 9.73 2.77
N ALA A 121 18.18 10.67 3.67
CA ALA A 121 19.49 11.33 3.76
C ALA A 121 20.59 10.37 4.23
N ALA A 122 20.30 9.49 5.19
CA ALA A 122 21.23 8.46 5.63
C ALA A 122 21.58 7.49 4.49
N ASP A 123 20.59 7.07 3.69
CA ASP A 123 20.84 6.24 2.50
C ASP A 123 21.68 6.96 1.44
N GLU A 124 21.55 8.28 1.30
CA GLU A 124 22.45 9.06 0.42
C GLU A 124 23.89 9.06 0.95
N VAL A 125 24.10 9.03 2.27
CA VAL A 125 25.44 8.85 2.84
C VAL A 125 25.97 7.46 2.52
N LEU A 126 25.16 6.40 2.69
CA LEU A 126 25.56 5.01 2.39
C LEU A 126 26.00 4.82 0.93
N LYS A 127 25.33 5.50 0.00
CA LYS A 127 25.73 5.54 -1.42
C LYS A 127 27.16 6.05 -1.65
N THR A 128 27.72 6.85 -0.73
CA THR A 128 29.07 7.42 -0.86
C THR A 128 30.11 6.76 0.05
N THR A 129 29.71 6.23 1.21
CA THR A 129 30.65 5.78 2.26
C THR A 129 30.96 4.27 2.22
N ASP A 130 30.00 3.40 1.87
CA ASP A 130 30.20 1.93 1.85
C ASP A 130 30.66 1.40 0.48
N GLY A 131 31.51 2.17 -0.22
CA GLY A 131 32.04 1.79 -1.54
C GLY A 131 31.03 1.84 -2.69
N GLY A 132 29.94 2.60 -2.54
CA GLY A 132 28.92 2.77 -3.59
C GLY A 132 28.05 1.54 -3.83
N GLY A 133 28.10 0.55 -2.94
CA GLY A 133 27.35 -0.68 -3.08
C GLY A 133 27.92 -1.58 -4.16
N GLY A 134 28.99 -2.32 -3.85
CA GLY A 134 29.47 -3.37 -4.75
C GLY A 134 28.32 -4.30 -5.19
N GLY A 135 28.15 -4.46 -6.50
CA GLY A 135 27.14 -5.36 -7.08
C GLY A 135 25.73 -4.78 -7.10
N ARG A 136 24.80 -5.41 -6.36
CA ARG A 136 23.34 -5.13 -6.41
C ARG A 136 22.84 -4.20 -5.29
N LEU A 137 23.74 -3.69 -4.45
CA LEU A 137 23.41 -2.87 -3.27
C LEU A 137 23.28 -1.38 -3.64
N ILE A 138 22.23 -1.03 -4.38
CA ILE A 138 22.02 0.36 -4.83
C ILE A 138 21.34 1.16 -3.72
N PHE A 139 22.09 2.03 -3.05
CA PHE A 139 21.61 2.97 -2.03
C PHE A 139 21.39 4.38 -2.60
N GLY A 140 20.64 5.20 -1.86
CA GLY A 140 20.49 6.63 -2.12
C GLY A 140 19.08 7.12 -1.88
N SER A 141 18.95 8.42 -1.60
CA SER A 141 17.66 9.08 -1.43
C SER A 141 16.74 8.93 -2.66
N ALA A 142 17.34 8.75 -3.84
CA ALA A 142 16.62 8.53 -5.09
C ALA A 142 15.97 7.14 -5.19
N GLU A 143 16.40 6.15 -4.40
CA GLU A 143 15.98 4.74 -4.53
C GLU A 143 14.68 4.37 -3.80
N TYR A 144 13.99 5.37 -3.25
CA TYR A 144 12.70 5.21 -2.55
C TYR A 144 11.55 5.12 -3.56
N TYR A 145 10.39 4.62 -3.14
CA TYR A 145 9.18 4.45 -3.96
C TYR A 145 7.93 4.86 -3.19
#